data_AF-A0A382WFN8-F1
#
_entry.id   AF-A0A382WFN8-F1
#
_cell.length_a   1.000
_cell.length_b   1.000
_cell.length_c   1.000
_cell.angle_alpha   90.00
_cell.angle_beta   90.00
_cell.angle_gamma   90.00
#
_symmetry.space_group_name_H-M   'P 1'
#
loop_
_entity.id
_entity.type
_entity.pdbx_description
1 polymer ?
#
loop_
_entity_poly.entity_id
_entity_poly.type
_entity_poly.pdbx_seq_one_letter_code
_entity_poly.pdbx_strand_id
1 'polypeptide(L)'
;MQDAIEQAKASFGRWNTAFNARDMEGMVAEMHFPHRRLSGDNEFQVWRTEADFRETRGDNATASLAAQEWHHTVTTSIEAVQSSADKVHLAIN
;
A
#
# COMPACT_ATOMS: atom_id res chain seq x y z
N MET A 1 22.04 -2.63 3.87
CA MET A 1 20.86 -2.19 4.65
C MET A 1 20.30 -0.87 4.16
N GLN A 2 21.13 0.18 4.00
CA GLN A 2 20.66 1.46 3.43
C GLN A 2 19.93 1.26 2.09
N ASP A 3 20.49 0.44 1.19
CA ASP A 3 19.87 0.17 -0.11
C ASP A 3 18.48 -0.47 -0.01
N ALA A 4 18.26 -1.37 0.96
CA ALA A 4 16.96 -2.00 1.18
C ALA A 4 15.92 -0.99 1.70
N ILE A 5 16.36 -0.06 2.56
CA ILE A 5 15.52 1.03 3.07
C ILE A 5 15.11 1.96 1.91
N GLU A 6 16.06 2.37 1.08
CA GLU A 6 15.75 3.24 -0.06
C GLU A 6 14.85 2.55 -1.10
N GLN A 7 15.07 1.25 -1.36
CA GLN A 7 14.19 0.47 -2.22
C GLN A 7 12.76 0.36 -1.67
N ALA A 8 12.61 0.11 -0.36
CA ALA A 8 11.30 0.04 0.28
C ALA A 8 10.57 1.40 0.24
N LYS A 9 11.27 2.50 0.52
CA LYS A 9 10.71 3.85 0.40
C LYS A 9 10.29 4.17 -1.04
N ALA A 10 11.12 3.81 -2.01
CA ALA A 10 10.81 4.01 -3.42
C ALA A 10 9.61 3.18 -3.88
N SER A 11 9.50 1.93 -3.43
CA SER A 11 8.36 1.05 -3.71
C SER A 11 7.06 1.63 -3.14
N PHE A 12 7.07 2.06 -1.87
CA PHE A 12 5.92 2.75 -1.29
C PHE A 12 5.57 4.03 -2.04
N GLY A 13 6.56 4.82 -2.46
CA GLY A 13 6.35 6.03 -3.26
C GLY A 13 5.58 5.74 -4.55
N ARG A 14 6.00 4.73 -5.31
CA ARG A 14 5.32 4.30 -6.55
C ARG A 14 3.91 3.79 -6.26
N TRP A 15 3.74 2.99 -5.21
CA TRP A 15 2.43 2.51 -4.78
C TRP A 15 1.48 3.66 -4.43
N ASN A 16 1.94 4.68 -3.69
CA ASN A 16 1.13 5.83 -3.31
C ASN A 16 0.77 6.72 -4.51
N THR A 17 1.69 6.88 -5.47
CA THR A 17 1.38 7.54 -6.75
C THR A 17 0.25 6.80 -7.49
N ALA A 18 0.33 5.48 -7.60
CA ALA A 18 -0.71 4.67 -8.22
C ALA A 18 -2.05 4.75 -7.45
N PHE A 19 -2.01 4.70 -6.11
CA PHE A 19 -3.19 4.86 -5.27
C PHE A 19 -3.89 6.22 -5.47
N ASN A 20 -3.11 7.30 -5.56
CA ASN A 20 -3.61 8.65 -5.85
C ASN A 20 -4.20 8.78 -7.25
N ALA A 21 -3.62 8.09 -8.24
CA ALA A 21 -4.13 8.05 -9.61
C ALA A 21 -5.31 7.06 -9.82
N ARG A 22 -5.70 6.32 -8.78
CA ARG A 22 -6.65 5.19 -8.85
C ARG A 22 -6.20 4.09 -9.82
N ASP A 23 -4.89 3.96 -10.02
CA ASP A 23 -4.28 2.95 -10.88
C ASP A 23 -4.12 1.62 -10.14
N MET A 24 -4.99 0.66 -10.44
CA MET A 24 -4.95 -0.67 -9.82
C MET A 24 -3.71 -1.47 -10.23
N GLU A 25 -3.27 -1.35 -11.48
CA GLU A 25 -2.10 -2.09 -11.96
C GLU A 25 -0.83 -1.59 -11.28
N GLY A 26 -0.67 -0.27 -11.18
CA GLY A 26 0.45 0.35 -10.48
C GLY A 26 0.50 -0.01 -9.00
N MET A 27 -0.66 -0.14 -8.34
CA MET A 27 -0.71 -0.60 -6.95
C MET A 27 -0.30 -2.07 -6.84
N VAL A 28 -0.85 -2.95 -7.66
CA VAL A 28 -0.56 -4.40 -7.59
C VAL A 28 0.91 -4.69 -7.90
N ALA A 29 1.54 -3.96 -8.82
CA ALA A 29 2.95 -4.13 -9.17
C ALA A 29 3.92 -3.90 -8.00
N GLU A 30 3.53 -3.11 -7.00
CA GLU A 30 4.34 -2.82 -5.81
C GLU A 30 3.93 -3.65 -4.58
N MET A 31 3.05 -4.64 -4.75
CA MET A 31 2.57 -5.50 -3.67
C MET A 31 3.17 -6.90 -3.75
N HIS A 32 3.49 -7.46 -2.59
CA HIS A 32 3.78 -8.88 -2.44
C HIS A 32 2.55 -9.65 -1.97
N PHE A 33 2.34 -10.83 -2.54
CA PHE A 33 1.28 -11.76 -2.16
C PHE A 33 1.88 -13.02 -1.52
N PRO A 34 1.27 -13.58 -0.46
CA PRO A 34 0.02 -13.15 0.17
C PRO A 34 0.16 -11.81 0.92
N HIS A 35 -0.72 -10.85 0.63
CA HIS A 35 -0.71 -9.54 1.24
C HIS A 35 -1.56 -9.54 2.51
N ARG A 36 -1.03 -8.97 3.60
CA ARG A 36 -1.69 -8.95 4.90
C ARG A 36 -1.82 -7.51 5.39
N ARG A 37 -3.02 -7.14 5.81
CA ARG A 37 -3.32 -5.82 6.35
C ARG A 37 -4.12 -5.96 7.64
N LEU A 38 -3.75 -5.20 8.67
CA LEU A 38 -4.61 -4.95 9.82
C LEU A 38 -5.53 -3.77 9.49
N SER A 39 -6.85 -3.97 9.52
CA SER A 39 -7.84 -2.92 9.27
C SER A 39 -7.98 -1.97 10.47
N GLY A 40 -8.70 -0.85 10.27
CA GLY A 40 -9.05 0.06 11.37
C GLY A 40 -9.99 -0.58 12.40
N ASP A 41 -10.69 -1.65 12.01
CA ASP A 41 -11.59 -2.43 12.88
C ASP A 41 -10.85 -3.55 13.64
N ASN A 42 -9.51 -3.54 13.63
CA ASN A 42 -8.65 -4.53 14.29
C ASN A 42 -8.81 -5.96 13.73
N GLU A 43 -9.12 -6.07 12.43
CA GLU A 43 -9.25 -7.36 11.73
C GLU A 43 -8.11 -7.57 10.73
N PHE A 44 -7.61 -8.80 10.63
CA PHE A 44 -6.64 -9.16 9.61
C PHE A 44 -7.35 -9.47 8.28
N GLN A 45 -7.07 -8.66 7.27
CA GLN A 45 -7.39 -8.93 5.88
C GLN A 45 -6.22 -9.63 5.23
N VAL A 46 -6.51 -10.70 4.48
CA VAL A 46 -5.51 -11.49 3.75
C VAL A 46 -5.96 -11.66 2.31
N TRP A 47 -5.15 -11.16 1.39
CA TRP A 47 -5.29 -11.42 -0.04
C TRP A 47 -4.24 -12.44 -0.45
N ARG A 48 -4.65 -13.64 -0.87
CA ARG A 48 -3.70 -14.71 -1.21
C ARG A 48 -3.08 -14.48 -2.59
N THR A 49 -3.83 -13.87 -3.49
CA THR A 49 -3.43 -13.60 -4.87
C THR A 49 -3.75 -12.17 -5.27
N GLU A 50 -3.17 -11.73 -6.40
CA GLU A 50 -3.53 -10.47 -7.05
C GLU A 50 -5.02 -10.41 -7.42
N ALA A 51 -5.59 -11.54 -7.88
CA ALA A 51 -7.00 -11.64 -8.24
C ALA A 51 -7.90 -11.40 -7.01
N ASP A 52 -7.58 -12.00 -5.86
CA ASP A 52 -8.31 -11.79 -4.61
C ASP A 52 -8.34 -10.30 -4.22
N PHE A 53 -7.22 -9.60 -4.40
CA PHE A 53 -7.12 -8.17 -4.11
C PHE A 53 -7.98 -7.36 -5.08
N ARG A 54 -7.90 -7.63 -6.38
CA ARG A 54 -8.69 -6.92 -7.40
C ARG A 54 -10.19 -7.07 -7.17
N GLU A 55 -10.66 -8.28 -6.86
CA GLU A 55 -12.09 -8.56 -6.62
C GLU A 55 -12.63 -7.82 -5.40
N THR A 56 -11.83 -7.68 -4.34
CA THR A 56 -12.31 -7.14 -3.05
C THR A 56 -12.02 -5.65 -2.88
N ARG A 57 -10.87 -5.17 -3.38
CA ARG A 57 -10.41 -3.78 -3.23
C ARG A 57 -10.68 -2.91 -4.45
N GLY A 58 -10.75 -3.49 -5.65
CA GLY A 58 -10.90 -2.85 -6.96
C GLY A 58 -11.69 -1.53 -7.01
N ASP A 59 -12.87 -1.60 -7.62
CA ASP A 59 -13.75 -0.44 -7.76
C ASP A 59 -14.36 -0.02 -6.41
N ASN A 60 -14.49 -0.97 -5.47
CA ASN A 60 -15.08 -0.73 -4.16
C ASN A 60 -14.30 0.30 -3.33
N ALA A 61 -12.96 0.25 -3.33
CA ALA A 61 -12.17 1.24 -2.59
C ALA A 61 -12.24 2.62 -3.26
N THR A 62 -12.26 2.67 -4.60
CA THR A 62 -12.39 3.94 -5.33
C THR A 62 -13.74 4.60 -5.08
N ALA A 63 -14.84 3.83 -5.13
CA ALA A 63 -16.18 4.33 -4.81
C ALA A 63 -16.29 4.81 -3.36
N SER A 64 -15.74 4.06 -2.40
CA SER A 64 -15.73 4.43 -0.99
C SER A 64 -14.95 5.72 -0.71
N LEU A 65 -13.82 5.93 -1.38
CA LEU A 65 -13.04 7.18 -1.26
C LEU A 65 -13.76 8.36 -1.92
N ALA A 66 -14.35 8.16 -3.10
CA ALA A 66 -15.14 9.20 -3.76
C ALA A 66 -16.33 9.65 -2.90
N ALA A 67 -17.01 8.72 -2.23
CA ALA A 67 -18.10 9.02 -1.29
C ALA A 67 -17.66 9.82 -0.05
N GLN A 68 -16.37 9.79 0.28
CA GLN A 68 -15.76 10.59 1.35
C GLN A 68 -15.21 11.94 0.84
N GLU A 69 -15.50 12.31 -0.42
CA GLU A 69 -14.95 13.48 -1.09
C GLU A 69 -13.40 13.50 -1.07
N TRP A 70 -12.81 12.31 -0.99
CA TRP A 70 -11.35 12.18 -0.98
C TRP A 70 -10.80 12.52 -2.36
N HIS A 71 -9.78 13.37 -2.39
CA HIS A 71 -9.13 13.80 -3.63
C HIS A 71 -7.76 13.14 -3.83
N HIS A 72 -6.92 13.12 -2.79
CA HIS A 72 -5.61 12.46 -2.80
C HIS A 72 -5.08 12.35 -1.36
N THR A 73 -4.08 11.50 -1.17
CA THR A 73 -3.30 11.39 0.06
C THR A 73 -1.94 12.06 -0.12
N VAL A 74 -1.59 12.95 0.81
CA VAL A 74 -0.24 13.55 0.89
C VAL A 74 0.55 12.79 1.95
N THR A 75 1.72 12.27 1.59
CA THR A 75 2.67 11.71 2.54
C THR A 75 3.63 12.80 3.01
N THR A 76 3.64 13.06 4.30
CA THR A 76 4.46 14.08 4.96
C THR A 76 5.78 13.51 5.49
N SER A 77 5.79 12.24 5.90
CA SER A 77 7.04 11.56 6.30
C SER A 77 7.02 10.05 6.02
N ILE A 78 8.21 9.49 5.78
CA ILE A 78 8.45 8.05 5.62
C ILE A 78 9.72 7.66 6.37
N GLU A 79 9.56 6.88 7.44
CA GLU A 79 10.65 6.48 8.33
C GLU A 79 10.78 4.96 8.38
N ALA A 80 11.99 4.44 8.21
CA ALA A 80 12.26 3.02 8.43
C ALA A 80 12.43 2.77 9.93
N VAL A 81 11.44 2.13 10.54
CA VAL A 81 11.42 1.87 11.99
C VAL A 81 12.05 0.52 12.35
N GLN A 82 12.06 -0.43 11.43
CA GLN A 82 12.78 -1.71 11.55
C GLN A 82 13.28 -2.13 10.17
N SER A 83 14.49 -2.68 10.09
CA SER A 83 15.05 -3.16 8.83
C SER A 83 15.96 -4.37 9.02
N SER A 84 15.96 -5.24 8.01
CA SER A 84 16.91 -6.33 7.80
C SER A 84 17.33 -6.33 6.31
N ALA A 85 18.09 -7.33 5.89
CA ALA A 85 18.42 -7.50 4.47
C ALA A 85 17.17 -7.75 3.60
N ASP A 86 16.18 -8.46 4.15
CA ASP A 86 15.05 -8.99 3.37
C ASP A 86 13.72 -8.28 3.66
N LYS A 87 13.68 -7.39 4.67
CA LYS A 87 12.44 -6.72 5.08
C LYS A 87 12.68 -5.36 5.70
N VAL A 88 11.82 -4.41 5.36
CA VAL A 88 11.79 -3.07 5.96
C VAL A 88 10.37 -2.77 6.41
N HIS A 89 10.23 -2.25 7.63
CA HIS A 89 8.99 -1.72 8.18
C HIS A 89 9.04 -0.19 8.12
N LEU A 90 8.08 0.40 7.43
CA LEU A 90 7.96 1.86 7.28
C LEU A 90 6.84 2.39 8.16
N ALA A 91 7.11 3.47 8.90
CA ALA A 91 6.10 4.34 9.49
C ALA A 91 5.86 5.52 8.54
N ILE A 92 4.59 5.82 8.28
CA ILE A 92 4.15 6.78 7.26
C ILE A 92 3.15 7.74 7.89
N ASN A 93 3.32 9.04 7.66
CA ASN A 93 2.38 10.10 8.04
C ASN A 93 2.05 11.00 6.85
#